data_AF-A0A4V3UXA8-F1
#
_entry.id   AF-A0A4V3UXA8-F1
#
_cell.length_a   1.000
_cell.length_b   1.000
_cell.length_c   1.000
_cell.angle_alpha   90.00
_cell.angle_beta   90.00
_cell.angle_gamma   90.00
#
_symmetry.space_group_name_H-M   'P 1'
#
loop_
_entity.id
_entity.type
_entity.pdbx_description
1 polymer ?
#
loop_
_entity_poly.entity_id
_entity_poly.type
_entity_poly.pdbx_seq_one_letter_code
_entity_poly.pdbx_strand_id
1 'polypeptide(L)'
;MSNYEGIATRIADMIISPDSVLGFINGAISVPVDLGYMAYGVFDTDSYYSHETETVRIIQAMRNGILNYDRILDAIEIVLSKFDQYVSISKQNKLLSRGSFSIIGRAVTNSAISSTIAKAIAQRAGWTVALRGGAVGNILLIGGMKERCIRTSEQLSIDEPELFQVLRVKDYDLLYFMFEPALKPFVNALIVRRQQGIPAFDHILERVESKVSGDYGHH
;
A
#
# COMPACT_ATOMS: atom_id res chain seq x y z
N MET A 1 14.31 4.00 -18.99
CA MET A 1 13.90 2.64 -19.40
C MET A 1 13.99 1.60 -18.28
N SER A 2 14.85 1.72 -17.26
CA SER A 2 14.99 0.70 -16.19
C SER A 2 13.83 0.60 -15.19
N ASN A 3 12.93 1.60 -15.09
CA ASN A 3 11.88 1.62 -14.07
C ASN A 3 10.69 0.68 -14.39
N TYR A 4 10.32 0.49 -15.67
CA TYR A 4 9.12 -0.27 -16.03
C TYR A 4 9.26 -1.77 -15.79
N GLU A 5 10.43 -2.32 -16.09
CA GLU A 5 10.70 -3.74 -15.87
C GLU A 5 10.68 -4.10 -14.38
N GLY A 6 11.24 -3.22 -13.54
CA GLY A 6 11.22 -3.39 -12.09
C GLY A 6 9.81 -3.29 -11.51
N ILE A 7 9.01 -2.31 -11.95
CA ILE A 7 7.60 -2.19 -11.53
C ILE A 7 6.82 -3.43 -11.96
N ALA A 8 6.94 -3.84 -13.22
CA ALA A 8 6.21 -4.96 -13.78
C ALA A 8 6.57 -6.29 -13.10
N THR A 9 7.86 -6.52 -12.83
CA THR A 9 8.33 -7.73 -12.14
C THR A 9 7.71 -7.82 -10.74
N ARG A 10 7.76 -6.74 -9.96
CA ARG A 10 7.20 -6.76 -8.60
C ARG A 10 5.68 -6.93 -8.57
N ILE A 11 4.95 -6.40 -9.56
CA ILE A 11 3.50 -6.65 -9.71
C ILE A 11 3.26 -8.11 -10.06
N ALA A 12 4.00 -8.66 -11.04
CA ALA A 12 3.87 -10.05 -11.47
C ALA A 12 4.19 -11.04 -10.35
N ASP A 13 5.27 -10.83 -9.60
CA ASP A 13 5.65 -11.67 -8.45
C ASP A 13 4.53 -11.73 -7.42
N MET A 14 3.84 -10.60 -7.18
CA MET A 14 2.74 -10.51 -6.22
C MET A 14 1.46 -11.19 -6.71
N ILE A 15 1.24 -11.21 -8.03
CA ILE A 15 0.13 -11.92 -8.67
C ILE A 15 0.37 -13.44 -8.65
N ILE A 16 1.58 -13.86 -9.03
CA ILE A 16 1.97 -15.28 -9.12
C ILE A 16 2.07 -15.89 -7.72
N SER A 17 2.74 -15.19 -6.80
CA SER A 17 2.93 -15.61 -5.42
C SER A 17 2.62 -14.46 -4.47
N PRO A 18 1.37 -14.36 -3.99
CA PRO A 18 0.98 -13.34 -3.01
C PRO A 18 1.85 -13.35 -1.74
N ASP A 19 2.44 -14.49 -1.37
CA ASP A 19 3.34 -14.62 -0.22
C ASP A 19 4.70 -13.93 -0.44
N SER A 20 5.08 -13.61 -1.68
CA SER A 20 6.26 -12.78 -1.98
C SER A 20 6.21 -11.41 -1.28
N VAL A 21 5.01 -10.94 -0.93
CA VAL A 21 4.76 -9.76 -0.10
C VAL A 21 5.53 -9.80 1.23
N LEU A 22 5.70 -10.98 1.81
CA LEU A 22 6.41 -11.14 3.08
C LEU A 22 7.85 -10.64 2.96
N GLY A 23 8.51 -10.86 1.81
CA GLY A 23 9.84 -10.33 1.52
C GLY A 23 9.87 -8.80 1.50
N PHE A 24 8.89 -8.15 0.87
CA PHE A 24 8.80 -6.68 0.80
C PHE A 24 8.54 -6.05 2.16
N ILE A 25 7.65 -6.65 2.96
CA ILE A 25 7.27 -6.12 4.27
C ILE A 25 8.40 -6.35 5.29
N ASN A 26 9.08 -7.51 5.25
CA ASN A 26 10.19 -7.84 6.15
C ASN A 26 11.42 -6.96 5.98
N GLY A 27 11.69 -6.44 4.76
CA GLY A 27 12.80 -5.52 4.52
C GLY A 27 12.57 -4.06 4.93
N ALA A 28 11.32 -3.59 5.04
CA ALA A 28 11.00 -2.16 5.08
C ALA A 28 10.54 -1.62 6.45
N ILE A 29 10.14 -2.50 7.37
CA ILE A 29 9.57 -2.11 8.66
C ILE A 29 10.17 -3.04 9.73
N SER A 30 11.42 -2.81 10.13
CA SER A 30 12.01 -3.39 11.34
C SER A 30 11.70 -2.45 12.50
N VAL A 31 10.54 -2.59 13.13
CA VAL A 31 10.27 -1.92 14.41
C VAL A 31 10.61 -2.94 15.50
N PRO A 32 11.78 -2.87 16.15
CA PRO A 32 12.07 -3.72 17.28
C PRO A 32 10.99 -3.53 18.36
N VAL A 33 10.54 -4.64 18.93
CA VAL A 33 9.49 -4.70 19.96
C VAL A 33 9.81 -3.75 21.13
N ASP A 34 11.09 -3.51 21.39
CA ASP A 34 11.60 -2.63 22.44
C ASP A 34 11.23 -1.14 22.26
N LEU A 35 10.91 -0.68 21.04
CA LEU A 35 10.42 0.68 20.80
C LEU A 35 8.99 0.90 21.33
N GLY A 36 8.19 -0.17 21.44
CA GLY A 36 6.85 -0.11 22.03
C GLY A 36 6.89 0.27 23.52
N TYR A 37 7.93 -0.15 24.24
CA TYR A 37 8.11 0.18 25.66
C TYR A 37 8.62 1.61 25.88
N MET A 38 9.38 2.18 24.95
CA MET A 38 9.83 3.59 25.04
C MET A 38 8.68 4.59 24.89
N ALA A 39 7.61 4.23 24.18
CA ALA A 39 6.48 5.12 23.90
C ALA A 39 5.70 5.57 25.16
N TYR A 40 5.79 4.82 26.26
CA TYR A 40 5.20 5.23 27.54
C TYR A 40 5.94 6.44 28.17
N GLY A 41 7.24 6.62 27.86
CA GLY A 41 8.08 7.67 28.43
C GLY A 41 8.27 8.93 27.57
N VAL A 42 7.80 8.94 26.31
CA VAL A 42 7.98 10.08 25.37
C VAL A 42 6.82 11.09 25.44
N PHE A 43 5.87 10.91 26.35
CA PHE A 43 4.83 11.92 26.59
C PHE A 43 5.34 13.20 27.28
N ASP A 44 6.64 13.32 27.53
CA ASP A 44 7.24 14.51 28.15
C ASP A 44 8.50 15.05 27.45
N THR A 45 8.59 14.98 26.11
CA THR A 45 9.65 15.71 25.38
C THR A 45 9.28 16.09 23.94
N ASP A 46 9.01 17.38 23.75
CA ASP A 46 9.63 18.27 22.76
C ASP A 46 10.01 17.70 21.37
N SER A 47 9.01 17.49 20.50
CA SER A 47 9.27 17.53 19.04
C SER A 47 8.27 18.46 18.33
N TYR A 48 8.61 19.74 18.30
CA TYR A 48 8.29 20.78 17.30
C TYR A 48 6.98 20.68 16.50
N TYR A 49 5.97 21.42 16.94
CA TYR A 49 5.07 22.38 16.25
C TYR A 49 4.85 22.43 14.71
N SER A 50 5.19 21.45 13.87
CA SER A 50 4.88 21.50 12.41
C SER A 50 3.72 20.62 11.94
N HIS A 51 3.24 19.66 12.75
CA HIS A 51 2.22 18.70 12.33
C HIS A 51 1.12 18.46 13.38
N GLU A 52 0.74 19.48 14.17
CA GLU A 52 -0.29 19.34 15.21
C GLU A 52 -1.63 18.86 14.63
N THR A 53 -2.03 19.38 13.47
CA THR A 53 -3.28 18.96 12.80
C THR A 53 -3.26 17.48 12.42
N GLU A 54 -2.16 17.00 11.83
CA GLU A 54 -2.02 15.58 11.47
C GLU A 54 -1.91 14.68 12.71
N THR A 55 -1.27 15.16 13.77
CA THR A 55 -1.22 14.45 15.05
C THR A 55 -2.62 14.28 15.64
N VAL A 56 -3.45 15.32 15.62
CA VAL A 56 -4.85 15.25 16.05
C VAL A 56 -5.65 14.28 15.18
N ARG A 57 -5.43 14.27 13.85
CA ARG A 57 -6.08 13.32 12.94
C ARG A 57 -5.69 11.87 13.25
N ILE A 58 -4.39 11.60 13.47
CA ILE A 58 -3.91 10.27 13.85
C ILE A 58 -4.59 9.82 15.16
N ILE A 59 -4.62 10.69 16.18
CA ILE A 59 -5.27 10.38 17.46
C ILE A 59 -6.76 10.07 17.27
N GLN A 60 -7.47 10.87 16.48
CA GLN A 60 -8.90 10.67 16.25
C GLN A 60 -9.18 9.40 15.44
N ALA A 61 -8.39 9.13 14.41
CA ALA A 61 -8.48 7.91 13.61
C ALA A 61 -8.22 6.67 14.46
N MET A 62 -7.23 6.71 15.35
CA MET A 62 -6.97 5.64 16.32
C MET A 62 -8.14 5.42 17.27
N ARG A 63 -8.73 6.49 17.83
CA ARG A 63 -9.94 6.40 18.68
C ARG A 63 -11.12 5.78 17.95
N ASN A 64 -11.20 6.00 16.64
CA ASN A 64 -12.23 5.44 15.76
C ASN A 64 -11.90 4.01 15.26
N GLY A 65 -10.80 3.41 15.74
CA GLY A 65 -10.42 2.04 15.38
C GLY A 65 -9.84 1.88 13.98
N ILE A 66 -9.13 2.89 13.46
CA ILE A 66 -8.52 2.83 12.12
C ILE A 66 -7.55 1.65 11.94
N LEU A 67 -6.97 1.15 13.05
CA LEU A 67 -6.07 0.01 13.05
C LEU A 67 -6.80 -1.34 13.03
N ASN A 68 -8.13 -1.39 12.93
CA ASN A 68 -8.88 -2.65 12.82
C ASN A 68 -8.56 -3.38 11.51
N TYR A 69 -8.59 -4.71 11.53
CA TYR A 69 -8.21 -5.54 10.37
C TYR A 69 -9.00 -5.17 9.12
N ASP A 70 -10.31 -5.01 9.26
CA ASP A 70 -11.21 -4.67 8.15
C ASP A 70 -10.88 -3.29 7.55
N ARG A 71 -10.44 -2.33 8.37
CA ARG A 71 -10.04 -0.99 7.90
C ARG A 71 -8.74 -1.03 7.12
N ILE A 72 -7.79 -1.85 7.57
CA ILE A 72 -6.54 -2.09 6.84
C ILE A 72 -6.83 -2.80 5.52
N LEU A 73 -7.69 -3.82 5.53
CA LEU A 73 -8.08 -4.56 4.33
C LEU A 73 -8.76 -3.63 3.32
N ASP A 74 -9.75 -2.84 3.75
CA ASP A 74 -10.43 -1.84 2.92
C ASP A 74 -9.42 -0.86 2.28
N ALA A 75 -8.45 -0.38 3.06
CA ALA A 75 -7.45 0.57 2.58
C ALA A 75 -6.56 -0.02 1.48
N ILE A 76 -6.14 -1.28 1.65
CA ILE A 76 -5.39 -2.03 0.63
C ILE A 76 -6.25 -2.21 -0.64
N GLU A 77 -7.51 -2.60 -0.48
CA GLU A 77 -8.44 -2.81 -1.59
C GLU A 77 -8.71 -1.54 -2.39
N ILE A 78 -8.76 -0.37 -1.74
CA ILE A 78 -8.87 0.92 -2.43
C ILE A 78 -7.69 1.16 -3.36
N VAL A 79 -6.46 0.87 -2.93
CA VAL A 79 -5.26 1.05 -3.76
C VAL A 79 -5.29 0.10 -4.96
N LEU A 80 -5.59 -1.18 -4.73
CA LEU A 80 -5.65 -2.19 -5.80
C LEU A 80 -6.79 -1.91 -6.78
N SER A 81 -7.95 -1.47 -6.30
CA SER A 81 -9.10 -1.08 -7.12
C SER A 81 -8.79 0.15 -7.98
N LYS A 82 -8.05 1.12 -7.44
CA LYS A 82 -7.61 2.30 -8.21
C LYS A 82 -6.68 1.90 -9.36
N PHE A 83 -5.79 0.92 -9.14
CA PHE A 83 -4.98 0.34 -10.19
C PHE A 83 -5.83 -0.39 -11.23
N ASP A 84 -6.74 -1.28 -10.81
CA ASP A 84 -7.62 -2.04 -11.70
C ASP A 84 -8.54 -1.17 -12.56
N GLN A 85 -9.01 -0.03 -12.02
CA GLN A 85 -9.74 0.98 -12.77
C GLN A 85 -8.97 1.39 -14.04
N TYR A 86 -7.67 1.63 -13.92
CA TYR A 86 -6.85 2.03 -15.06
C TYR A 86 -6.47 0.86 -15.97
N VAL A 87 -6.35 -0.37 -15.43
CA VAL A 87 -6.25 -1.58 -16.27
C VAL A 87 -7.48 -1.73 -17.16
N SER A 88 -8.68 -1.48 -16.61
CA SER A 88 -9.94 -1.52 -17.36
C SER A 88 -10.02 -0.45 -18.46
N ILE A 89 -9.57 0.78 -18.17
CA ILE A 89 -9.48 1.86 -19.17
C ILE A 89 -8.50 1.49 -20.28
N SER A 90 -7.32 0.99 -19.94
CA SER A 90 -6.32 0.51 -20.90
C SER A 90 -6.86 -0.59 -21.79
N LYS A 91 -7.61 -1.55 -21.23
CA LYS A 91 -8.27 -2.62 -21.99
C LYS A 91 -9.28 -2.06 -23.02
N GLN A 92 -10.09 -1.08 -22.63
CA GLN A 92 -11.08 -0.47 -23.53
C GLN A 92 -10.42 0.31 -24.67
N ASN A 93 -9.34 1.03 -24.37
CA ASN A 93 -8.60 1.81 -25.37
C ASN A 93 -7.82 0.95 -26.37
N LYS A 94 -7.49 -0.31 -26.02
CA LYS A 94 -6.65 -1.22 -26.80
C LYS A 94 -7.37 -2.21 -27.72
N LEU A 95 -8.60 -1.90 -28.17
CA LEU A 95 -9.26 -2.63 -29.27
C LEU A 95 -8.41 -2.70 -30.58
N LEU A 96 -7.24 -2.05 -30.64
CA LEU A 96 -6.27 -2.06 -31.73
C LEU A 96 -4.90 -2.71 -31.42
N SER A 97 -4.61 -3.19 -30.20
CA SER A 97 -3.30 -3.79 -29.87
C SER A 97 -3.41 -5.23 -29.35
N ARG A 98 -2.44 -6.09 -29.67
CA ARG A 98 -2.43 -7.54 -29.41
C ARG A 98 -2.41 -7.99 -27.93
N GLY A 99 -2.45 -7.09 -26.94
CA GLY A 99 -2.36 -7.42 -25.50
C GLY A 99 -3.71 -7.38 -24.78
N SER A 100 -4.00 -8.40 -23.96
CA SER A 100 -5.29 -8.56 -23.26
C SER A 100 -5.12 -8.48 -21.73
N PHE A 101 -5.14 -7.27 -21.18
CA PHE A 101 -4.90 -7.07 -19.74
C PHE A 101 -5.95 -7.63 -18.78
N SER A 102 -6.91 -8.44 -19.26
CA SER A 102 -7.93 -9.10 -18.44
C SER A 102 -7.37 -10.06 -17.39
N ILE A 103 -6.21 -10.68 -17.64
CA ILE A 103 -5.56 -11.57 -16.66
C ILE A 103 -5.08 -10.74 -15.46
N ILE A 104 -4.45 -9.59 -15.72
CA ILE A 104 -3.92 -8.70 -14.69
C ILE A 104 -5.06 -8.17 -13.81
N GLY A 105 -6.12 -7.63 -14.40
CA GLY A 105 -7.22 -7.06 -13.62
C GLY A 105 -7.86 -8.07 -12.68
N ARG A 106 -8.19 -9.27 -13.20
CA ARG A 106 -8.74 -10.37 -12.38
C ARG A 106 -7.79 -10.78 -11.26
N ALA A 107 -6.51 -10.93 -11.56
CA ALA A 107 -5.53 -11.34 -10.57
C ALA A 107 -5.36 -10.30 -9.44
N VAL A 108 -5.33 -9.01 -9.77
CA VAL A 108 -5.15 -7.93 -8.78
C VAL A 108 -6.40 -7.72 -7.93
N THR A 109 -7.59 -7.95 -8.49
CA THR A 109 -8.85 -7.92 -7.72
C THR A 109 -9.08 -9.18 -6.87
N ASN A 110 -8.18 -10.16 -6.91
CA ASN A 110 -8.29 -11.35 -6.07
C ASN A 110 -8.06 -10.96 -4.60
N SER A 111 -9.05 -11.23 -3.75
CA SER A 111 -9.00 -10.96 -2.30
C SER A 111 -7.86 -11.70 -1.58
N ALA A 112 -7.27 -12.72 -2.19
CA ALA A 112 -6.08 -13.37 -1.67
C ALA A 112 -4.93 -12.36 -1.48
N ILE A 113 -4.69 -11.48 -2.45
CA ILE A 113 -3.60 -10.49 -2.38
C ILE A 113 -3.82 -9.51 -1.22
N SER A 114 -5.01 -8.91 -1.14
CA SER A 114 -5.35 -7.96 -0.07
C SER A 114 -5.28 -8.62 1.30
N SER A 115 -5.83 -9.83 1.44
CA SER A 115 -5.82 -10.58 2.69
C SER A 115 -4.41 -11.01 3.13
N THR A 116 -3.54 -11.39 2.20
CA THR A 116 -2.15 -11.77 2.51
C THR A 116 -1.35 -10.56 3.00
N ILE A 117 -1.49 -9.40 2.36
CA ILE A 117 -0.88 -8.15 2.84
C ILE A 117 -1.41 -7.80 4.23
N ALA A 118 -2.72 -7.81 4.43
CA ALA A 118 -3.33 -7.49 5.72
C ALA A 118 -2.89 -8.47 6.82
N LYS A 119 -2.81 -9.77 6.53
CA LYS A 119 -2.30 -10.80 7.46
C LYS A 119 -0.82 -10.60 7.78
N ALA A 120 0.01 -10.30 6.79
CA ALA A 120 1.43 -10.04 6.98
C ALA A 120 1.68 -8.84 7.92
N ILE A 121 0.86 -7.80 7.80
CA ILE A 121 0.86 -6.66 8.73
C ILE A 121 0.39 -7.11 10.11
N ALA A 122 -0.72 -7.83 10.17
CA ALA A 122 -1.32 -8.28 11.42
C ALA A 122 -0.42 -9.21 12.26
N GLN A 123 0.35 -10.08 11.62
CA GLN A 123 1.21 -11.07 12.29
C GLN A 123 2.44 -10.47 12.99
N ARG A 124 2.70 -9.17 12.83
CA ARG A 124 3.83 -8.51 13.48
C ARG A 124 3.50 -8.19 14.94
N ALA A 125 4.46 -8.47 15.83
CA ALA A 125 4.29 -8.42 17.29
C ALA A 125 3.72 -7.10 17.84
N GLY A 126 3.98 -5.94 17.20
CA GLY A 126 3.40 -4.65 17.58
C GLY A 126 1.96 -4.43 17.08
N TRP A 127 1.56 -5.11 16.00
CA TRP A 127 0.26 -4.94 15.35
C TRP A 127 -0.77 -5.99 15.76
N THR A 128 -0.34 -7.20 16.12
CA THR A 128 -1.22 -8.25 16.68
C THR A 128 -1.98 -7.76 17.91
N VAL A 129 -1.34 -6.96 18.77
CA VAL A 129 -1.93 -6.37 19.98
C VAL A 129 -2.93 -5.27 19.62
N ALA A 130 -2.56 -4.39 18.67
CA ALA A 130 -3.43 -3.30 18.19
C ALA A 130 -4.72 -3.80 17.51
N LEU A 131 -4.65 -4.93 16.80
CA LEU A 131 -5.76 -5.50 16.02
C LEU A 131 -6.74 -6.35 16.84
N ARG A 132 -6.36 -6.83 18.04
CA ARG A 132 -7.15 -7.73 18.88
C ARG A 132 -7.97 -7.04 19.98
N GLY A 133 -8.13 -5.71 19.90
CA GLY A 133 -8.98 -4.93 20.81
C GLY A 133 -8.42 -4.74 22.23
N GLY A 134 -7.17 -5.16 22.50
CA GLY A 134 -6.48 -4.91 23.77
C GLY A 134 -5.70 -3.59 23.71
N ALA A 135 -6.00 -2.66 24.63
CA ALA A 135 -5.25 -1.42 24.92
C ALA A 135 -4.39 -0.88 23.75
N VAL A 136 -5.05 -0.48 22.66
CA VAL A 136 -4.46 -0.03 21.38
C VAL A 136 -3.74 1.34 21.49
N GLY A 137 -3.42 1.79 22.69
CA GLY A 137 -2.94 3.16 22.92
C GLY A 137 -1.53 3.37 22.39
N ASN A 138 -1.42 4.09 21.28
CA ASN A 138 -0.28 4.94 20.90
C ASN A 138 0.79 4.37 19.94
N ILE A 139 0.58 3.22 19.27
CA ILE A 139 1.60 2.70 18.33
C ILE A 139 1.90 3.64 17.14
N LEU A 140 0.90 4.36 16.63
CA LEU A 140 1.12 5.42 15.64
C LEU A 140 1.67 6.71 16.26
N LEU A 141 1.63 6.87 17.58
CA LEU A 141 2.17 8.04 18.29
C LEU A 141 3.64 7.83 18.72
N ILE A 142 4.20 6.63 18.54
CA ILE A 142 5.64 6.40 18.67
C ILE A 142 6.32 7.33 17.67
N GLY A 143 7.24 8.20 18.10
CA GLY A 143 7.76 9.30 17.29
C GLY A 143 8.18 8.91 15.87
N GLY A 144 8.90 7.80 15.71
CA GLY A 144 9.30 7.29 14.39
C GLY A 144 8.13 6.79 13.50
N MET A 145 7.05 6.27 14.11
CA MET A 145 5.87 5.80 13.40
C MET A 145 4.94 6.96 13.02
N LYS A 146 4.78 7.94 13.93
CA LYS A 146 4.03 9.18 13.66
C LYS A 146 4.62 9.91 12.47
N GLU A 147 5.94 10.09 12.49
CA GLU A 147 6.65 10.82 11.44
C GLU A 147 6.56 10.08 10.09
N ARG A 148 6.71 8.76 10.09
CA ARG A 148 6.60 7.95 8.87
C ARG A 148 5.17 7.95 8.31
N CYS A 149 4.16 7.90 9.18
CA CYS A 149 2.76 8.03 8.81
C CYS A 149 2.49 9.35 8.09
N ILE A 150 2.90 10.47 8.70
CA ILE A 150 2.70 11.82 8.15
C ILE A 150 3.45 11.97 6.82
N ARG A 151 4.75 11.69 6.80
CA ARG A 151 5.58 11.87 5.59
C ARG A 151 5.12 11.01 4.43
N THR A 152 4.75 9.75 4.67
CA THR A 152 4.27 8.87 3.60
C THR A 152 2.91 9.33 3.06
N SER A 153 2.03 9.88 3.92
CA SER A 153 0.76 10.49 3.47
C SER A 153 0.99 11.76 2.65
N GLU A 154 1.86 12.67 3.12
CA GLU A 154 2.24 13.88 2.39
C GLU A 154 2.87 13.57 1.04
N GLN A 155 3.82 12.62 1.00
CA GLN A 155 4.45 12.18 -0.24
C GLN A 155 3.43 11.60 -1.22
N LEU A 156 2.46 10.81 -0.76
CA LEU A 156 1.39 10.27 -1.60
C LEU A 156 0.52 11.39 -2.19
N SER A 157 0.26 12.46 -1.44
CA SER A 157 -0.50 13.63 -1.91
C SER A 157 0.18 14.35 -3.08
N ILE A 158 1.51 14.27 -3.17
CA ILE A 158 2.32 14.87 -4.24
C ILE A 158 2.44 13.92 -5.43
N ASP A 159 2.79 12.67 -5.14
CA ASP A 159 3.11 11.67 -6.16
C ASP A 159 1.86 11.22 -6.92
N GLU A 160 0.80 10.82 -6.21
CA GLU A 160 -0.46 10.36 -6.77
C GLU A 160 -1.68 10.97 -6.04
N PRO A 161 -1.99 12.26 -6.31
CA PRO A 161 -3.02 13.02 -5.59
C PRO A 161 -4.41 12.40 -5.68
N GLU A 162 -4.75 11.73 -6.79
CA GLU A 162 -6.03 11.03 -6.92
C GLU A 162 -6.17 9.89 -5.91
N LEU A 163 -5.11 9.09 -5.71
CA LEU A 163 -5.14 7.99 -4.75
C LEU A 163 -5.16 8.53 -3.32
N PHE A 164 -4.36 9.56 -3.04
CA PHE A 164 -4.37 10.26 -1.76
C PHE A 164 -5.79 10.72 -1.40
N GLN A 165 -6.49 11.42 -2.31
CA GLN A 165 -7.83 11.93 -2.06
C GLN A 165 -8.82 10.82 -1.73
N VAL A 166 -8.78 9.69 -2.43
CA VAL A 166 -9.69 8.56 -2.18
C VAL A 166 -9.42 7.93 -0.80
N LEU A 167 -8.15 7.78 -0.42
CA LEU A 167 -7.79 7.24 0.90
C LEU A 167 -8.12 8.22 2.04
N ARG A 168 -7.90 9.52 1.82
CA ARG A 168 -8.06 10.60 2.80
C ARG A 168 -9.47 10.71 3.36
N VAL A 169 -10.50 10.36 2.58
CA VAL A 169 -11.91 10.42 3.01
C VAL A 169 -12.17 9.59 4.28
N LYS A 170 -11.45 8.49 4.47
CA LYS A 170 -11.58 7.59 5.63
C LYS A 170 -10.34 7.59 6.52
N ASP A 171 -9.49 8.61 6.37
CA ASP A 171 -8.17 8.69 7.01
C ASP A 171 -7.22 7.53 6.64
N TYR A 172 -7.52 6.73 5.61
CA TYR A 172 -6.71 5.58 5.20
C TYR A 172 -5.35 5.97 4.60
N ASP A 173 -5.17 7.24 4.26
CA ASP A 173 -3.86 7.81 3.92
C ASP A 173 -2.87 7.64 5.08
N LEU A 174 -3.37 7.67 6.32
CA LEU A 174 -2.59 7.46 7.54
C LEU A 174 -2.17 5.99 7.72
N LEU A 175 -2.84 5.04 7.05
CA LEU A 175 -2.45 3.62 7.06
C LEU A 175 -1.46 3.28 5.94
N TYR A 176 -1.37 4.11 4.89
CA TYR A 176 -0.62 3.78 3.67
C TYR A 176 0.82 3.37 3.97
N PHE A 177 1.49 4.04 4.92
CA PHE A 177 2.87 3.70 5.30
C PHE A 177 3.06 2.26 5.80
N MET A 178 2.01 1.60 6.30
CA MET A 178 2.07 0.23 6.81
C MET A 178 2.18 -0.79 5.68
N PHE A 179 1.53 -0.53 4.56
CA PHE A 179 1.48 -1.40 3.38
C PHE A 179 2.19 -0.81 2.16
N GLU A 180 2.74 0.40 2.25
CA GLU A 180 3.50 1.05 1.18
C GLU A 180 4.54 0.09 0.59
N PRO A 181 5.37 -0.65 1.35
CA PRO A 181 6.37 -1.52 0.75
C PRO A 181 5.80 -2.57 -0.21
N ALA A 182 4.63 -3.11 0.11
CA ALA A 182 3.92 -4.10 -0.70
C ALA A 182 3.17 -3.45 -1.87
N LEU A 183 2.52 -2.31 -1.65
CA LEU A 183 1.68 -1.65 -2.66
C LEU A 183 2.44 -0.66 -3.56
N LYS A 184 3.71 -0.34 -3.24
CA LYS A 184 4.54 0.59 -4.02
C LYS A 184 4.60 0.26 -5.51
N PRO A 185 4.69 -1.01 -5.97
CA PRO A 185 4.68 -1.31 -7.41
C PRO A 185 3.40 -0.82 -8.11
N PHE A 186 2.23 -1.01 -7.49
CA PHE A 186 0.94 -0.55 -8.03
C PHE A 186 0.87 0.97 -8.06
N VAL A 187 1.29 1.61 -6.97
CA VAL A 187 1.33 3.07 -6.88
C VAL A 187 2.34 3.67 -7.87
N ASN A 188 3.50 3.04 -8.07
CA ASN A 188 4.49 3.47 -9.06
C ASN A 188 3.92 3.35 -10.49
N ALA A 189 3.13 2.32 -10.79
CA ALA A 189 2.46 2.22 -12.08
C ALA A 189 1.43 3.36 -12.26
N LEU A 190 0.67 3.70 -11.23
CA LEU A 190 -0.24 4.86 -11.23
C LEU A 190 0.49 6.19 -11.43
N ILE A 191 1.65 6.37 -10.78
CA ILE A 191 2.50 7.56 -10.94
C ILE A 191 3.02 7.65 -12.39
N VAL A 192 3.49 6.53 -12.98
CA VAL A 192 3.92 6.49 -14.38
C VAL A 192 2.78 6.87 -15.31
N ARG A 193 1.57 6.32 -15.08
CA ARG A 193 0.37 6.69 -15.83
C ARG A 193 0.09 8.19 -15.73
N ARG A 194 0.14 8.77 -14.54
CA ARG A 194 -0.11 10.20 -14.32
C ARG A 194 0.92 11.08 -15.01
N GLN A 195 2.20 10.72 -14.92
CA GLN A 195 3.30 11.54 -15.44
C GLN A 195 3.53 11.38 -16.95
N GLN A 196 3.29 10.18 -17.49
CA GLN A 196 3.69 9.80 -18.85
C GLN A 196 2.52 9.28 -19.71
N GLY A 197 1.31 9.23 -19.14
CA GLY A 197 0.08 8.85 -19.83
C GLY A 197 -0.19 7.34 -19.89
N ILE A 198 -1.35 7.01 -20.46
CA ILE A 198 -1.82 5.63 -20.66
C ILE A 198 -0.82 4.75 -21.44
N PRO A 199 -0.15 5.22 -22.52
CA PRO A 199 0.80 4.36 -23.26
C PRO A 199 1.97 3.85 -22.41
N ALA A 200 2.48 4.66 -21.49
CA ALA A 200 3.55 4.26 -20.57
C ALA A 200 3.06 3.21 -19.56
N PHE A 201 1.83 3.38 -19.06
CA PHE A 201 1.17 2.41 -18.20
C PHE A 201 0.92 1.09 -18.92
N ASP A 202 0.45 1.14 -20.16
CA ASP A 202 0.24 -0.02 -21.02
C ASP A 202 1.51 -0.84 -21.23
N HIS A 203 2.67 -0.18 -21.36
CA HIS A 203 3.96 -0.86 -21.44
C HIS A 203 4.36 -1.59 -20.15
N ILE A 204 3.93 -1.10 -18.99
CA ILE A 204 4.09 -1.83 -17.72
C ILE A 204 3.16 -3.04 -17.74
N LEU A 205 1.89 -2.86 -18.11
CA LEU A 205 0.92 -3.95 -18.16
C LEU A 205 1.33 -5.07 -19.13
N GLU A 206 1.85 -4.74 -20.32
CA GLU A 206 2.36 -5.73 -21.29
C GLU A 206 3.45 -6.62 -20.67
N ARG A 207 4.33 -6.04 -19.86
CA ARG A 207 5.40 -6.76 -19.17
C ARG A 207 4.87 -7.63 -18.04
N VAL A 208 3.89 -7.12 -17.28
CA VAL A 208 3.20 -7.92 -16.26
C VAL A 208 2.50 -9.11 -16.91
N GLU A 209 1.74 -8.89 -17.98
CA GLU A 209 1.00 -9.93 -18.71
C GLU A 209 1.95 -11.00 -19.26
N SER A 210 3.08 -10.59 -19.85
CA SER A 210 4.10 -11.52 -20.37
C SER A 210 4.67 -12.43 -19.27
N LYS A 211 5.00 -11.87 -18.10
CA LYS A 211 5.54 -12.64 -16.96
C LYS A 211 4.49 -13.59 -16.37
N VAL A 212 3.29 -13.08 -16.12
CA VAL A 212 2.19 -13.87 -15.55
C VAL A 212 1.78 -14.99 -16.50
N SER A 213 1.65 -14.72 -17.80
CA SER A 213 1.26 -15.73 -18.80
C SER A 213 2.36 -16.76 -19.07
N GLY A 214 3.64 -16.37 -18.97
CA GLY A 214 4.78 -17.29 -19.08
C GLY A 214 4.81 -18.33 -17.96
N ASP A 215 4.36 -17.97 -16.75
CA ASP A 215 4.25 -18.88 -15.61
C ASP A 215 3.10 -19.90 -15.79
N TYR A 216 1.94 -19.45 -16.30
CA TYR A 216 0.81 -20.33 -16.63
C TYR A 216 1.10 -21.34 -17.75
N GLY A 217 2.15 -21.18 -18.53
CA GLY A 217 2.54 -22.10 -19.62
C GLY A 217 3.39 -23.31 -19.18
N HIS A 218 3.75 -23.40 -17.90
CA HIS A 218 4.64 -24.45 -17.35
C HIS A 218 3.95 -25.41 -16.38
N HIS A 219 2.62 -25.43 -16.35
CA HIS A 219 1.81 -26.34 -15.52
C HIS A 219 0.96 -27.30 -16.36
#